data_AF-A0A484LYY3-F1
#
_entry.id   AF-A0A484LYY3-F1
#
_cell.length_a   1.000
_cell.length_b   1.000
_cell.length_c   1.000
_cell.angle_alpha   90.00
_cell.angle_beta   90.00
_cell.angle_gamma   90.00
#
_symmetry.space_group_name_H-M   'P 1'
#
loop_
_entity.id
_entity.type
_entity.pdbx_description
1 polymer ?
#
loop_
_entity_poly.entity_id
_entity_poly.type
_entity_poly.pdbx_seq_one_letter_code
_entity_poly.pdbx_strand_id
1 'polypeptide(L)'
;MKAAEAKQKELQEEVARLTRELEEKENRCAALTVEKASQENRCVALEADKASLSLEVESVSARVVELEGEKSDLIQQLEVERSDRVRHAEGAVESFKSSPDFTVVAMERMEELTAAWLKTEPGAQWMVKEGTKSFNCRLFHAQQVFHNRLAQLPKGFSLPDLGFPPPCRSLAEFDPSPYMDGGSSSASEEEEEEEVEGGQSDQNPGASLAMSKAGGPSGSAV
;
A
#
# COMPACT_ATOMS: atom_id res chain seq x y z
N MET A 1 42.63 81.46 84.83
CA MET A 1 43.26 80.12 84.89
C MET A 1 42.29 79.00 84.47
N LYS A 2 41.11 78.85 85.11
CA LYS A 2 40.12 77.80 84.80
C LYS A 2 39.64 77.67 83.33
N ALA A 3 39.49 78.77 82.60
CA ALA A 3 39.02 78.74 81.20
C ALA A 3 40.06 78.15 80.22
N ALA A 4 41.36 78.31 80.52
CA ALA A 4 42.43 77.76 79.69
C ALA A 4 42.56 76.24 79.87
N GLU A 5 42.40 75.75 81.11
CA GLU A 5 42.41 74.31 81.43
C GLU A 5 41.20 73.58 80.81
N ALA A 6 40.01 74.18 80.84
CA ALA A 6 38.82 73.62 80.19
C ALA A 6 39.02 73.48 78.67
N LYS A 7 39.59 74.51 78.03
CA LYS A 7 39.91 74.49 76.59
C LYS A 7 41.01 73.47 76.26
N GLN A 8 42.00 73.29 77.13
CA GLN A 8 43.03 72.28 76.97
C GLN A 8 42.46 70.86 77.05
N LYS A 9 41.53 70.61 77.98
CA LYS A 9 40.84 69.33 78.11
C LYS A 9 39.96 69.01 76.90
N GLU A 10 39.20 69.98 76.40
CA GLU A 10 38.39 69.85 75.17
C GLU A 10 39.27 69.50 73.96
N LEU A 11 40.41 70.18 73.80
CA LEU A 11 41.37 69.86 72.73
C LEU A 11 41.96 68.45 72.87
N GLN A 12 42.22 67.97 74.09
CA GLN A 12 42.68 66.60 74.32
C GLN A 12 41.61 65.55 73.97
N GLU A 13 40.35 65.82 74.32
CA GLU A 13 39.21 64.96 73.96
C GLU A 13 39.01 64.91 72.44
N GLU A 14 39.14 66.05 71.76
CA GLU A 14 39.02 66.14 70.30
C GLU A 14 40.18 65.43 69.58
N VAL A 15 41.42 65.53 70.09
CA VAL A 15 42.56 64.75 69.58
C VAL A 15 42.29 63.25 69.75
N ALA A 16 41.83 62.81 70.91
CA ALA A 16 41.51 61.39 71.14
C ALA A 16 40.36 60.89 70.23
N ARG A 17 39.36 61.76 69.96
CA ARG A 17 38.28 61.48 69.02
C ARG A 17 38.81 61.32 67.60
N LEU A 18 39.62 62.26 67.13
CA LEU A 18 40.21 62.25 65.79
C LEU A 18 41.18 61.08 65.60
N THR A 19 41.97 60.70 66.62
CA THR A 19 42.84 59.53 66.55
C THR A 19 42.05 58.24 66.34
N ARG A 20 40.94 58.05 67.08
CA ARG A 20 40.07 56.88 66.91
C ARG A 20 39.40 56.86 65.53
N GLU A 21 38.93 58.01 65.07
CA GLU A 21 38.31 58.15 63.75
C GLU A 21 39.33 57.86 62.63
N LEU A 22 40.57 58.32 62.77
CA LEU A 22 41.65 58.03 61.84
C LEU A 22 41.96 56.53 61.78
N GLU A 23 42.10 55.87 62.93
CA GLU A 23 42.33 54.42 63.03
C GLU A 23 41.18 53.61 62.42
N GLU A 24 39.93 53.99 62.69
CA GLU A 24 38.75 53.34 62.09
C GLU A 24 38.73 53.52 60.55
N LYS A 25 39.07 54.71 60.06
CA LYS A 25 39.16 54.99 58.62
C LYS A 25 40.29 54.21 57.97
N GLU A 26 41.45 54.09 58.63
CA GLU A 26 42.58 53.28 58.17
C GLU A 26 42.20 51.80 58.07
N ASN A 27 41.56 51.24 59.11
CA ASN A 27 41.06 49.86 59.11
C ASN A 27 40.04 49.62 57.99
N ARG A 28 39.12 50.57 57.76
CA ARG A 28 38.14 50.51 56.66
C ARG A 28 38.83 50.56 55.29
N CYS A 29 39.83 51.42 55.11
CA CYS A 29 40.63 51.50 53.88
C CYS A 29 41.39 50.19 53.61
N ALA A 30 41.96 49.57 54.65
CA ALA A 30 42.62 48.28 54.54
C ALA A 30 41.65 47.17 54.11
N ALA A 31 40.46 47.10 54.74
CA ALA A 31 39.42 46.14 54.37
C ALA A 31 38.95 46.29 52.91
N LEU A 32 38.70 47.54 52.48
CA LEU A 32 38.31 47.82 51.08
C LEU A 32 39.39 47.46 50.07
N THR A 33 40.66 47.59 50.44
CA THR A 33 41.78 47.21 49.57
C THR A 33 41.83 45.69 49.37
N VAL A 34 41.58 44.91 50.44
CA VAL A 34 41.49 43.44 50.36
C VAL A 34 40.27 43.01 49.53
N GLU A 35 39.11 43.62 49.75
CA GLU A 35 37.89 43.32 48.99
C GLU A 35 38.08 43.63 47.49
N LYS A 36 38.67 44.78 47.16
CA LYS A 36 38.98 45.15 45.78
C LYS A 36 39.88 44.11 45.11
N ALA A 37 40.95 43.67 45.79
CA ALA A 37 41.85 42.66 45.25
C ALA A 37 41.14 41.31 45.06
N SER A 38 40.27 40.91 45.99
CA SER A 38 39.45 39.70 45.86
C SER A 38 38.49 39.77 44.68
N GLN A 39 37.83 40.92 44.48
CA GLN A 39 36.93 41.13 43.36
C GLN A 39 37.67 41.13 42.01
N GLU A 40 38.84 41.76 41.94
CA GLU A 40 39.69 41.76 40.75
C GLU A 40 40.11 40.33 40.35
N ASN A 41 40.57 39.53 41.31
CA ASN A 41 40.89 38.12 41.07
C ASN A 41 39.68 37.31 40.56
N ARG A 42 38.49 37.57 41.11
CA ARG A 42 37.26 36.93 40.64
C ARG A 42 36.88 37.35 39.22
N CYS A 43 37.07 38.63 38.85
CA CYS A 43 36.83 39.10 37.49
C CYS A 43 37.77 38.40 36.50
N VAL A 44 39.06 38.28 36.82
CA VAL A 44 40.04 37.58 35.98
C VAL A 44 39.65 36.11 35.77
N ALA A 45 39.22 35.41 36.82
CA ALA A 45 38.75 34.03 36.72
C ALA A 45 37.52 33.90 35.80
N LEU A 46 36.52 34.77 35.97
CA LEU A 46 35.31 34.76 35.14
C LEU A 46 35.60 35.10 33.66
N GLU A 47 36.57 35.98 33.40
CA GLU A 47 37.01 36.27 32.03
C GLU A 47 37.70 35.08 31.38
N ALA A 48 38.52 34.35 32.12
CA ALA A 48 39.15 33.11 31.66
C ALA A 48 38.10 32.02 31.37
N ASP A 49 37.13 31.82 32.27
CA ASP A 49 36.03 30.87 32.08
C ASP A 49 35.18 31.23 30.86
N LYS A 50 34.88 32.51 30.67
CA LYS A 50 34.16 33.01 29.50
C LYS A 50 34.91 32.68 28.21
N ALA A 51 36.23 32.92 28.17
CA ALA A 51 37.05 32.60 27.01
C ALA A 51 37.07 31.08 26.73
N SER A 52 37.19 30.26 27.77
CA SER A 52 37.14 28.80 27.65
C SER A 52 35.80 28.31 27.09
N LEU A 53 34.69 28.81 27.63
CA LEU A 53 33.35 28.46 27.16
C LEU A 53 33.09 28.95 25.73
N SER A 54 33.62 30.12 25.35
CA SER A 54 33.53 30.60 23.97
C SER A 54 34.21 29.64 22.99
N LEU A 55 35.40 29.12 23.32
CA LEU A 55 36.08 28.12 22.48
C LEU A 55 35.32 26.80 22.40
N GLU A 56 34.73 26.35 23.51
CA GLU A 56 33.91 25.13 23.53
C GLU A 56 32.66 25.27 22.65
N VAL A 57 31.98 26.42 22.72
CA VAL A 57 30.83 26.72 21.86
C VAL A 57 31.23 26.73 20.39
N GLU A 58 32.37 27.33 20.03
CA GLU A 58 32.87 27.30 18.65
C GLU A 58 33.18 25.87 18.19
N SER A 59 33.82 25.06 19.03
CA SER A 59 34.14 23.66 18.73
C SER A 59 32.88 22.81 18.53
N VAL A 60 31.90 22.92 19.43
CA VAL A 60 30.63 22.20 19.31
C VAL A 60 29.86 22.67 18.09
N SER A 61 29.85 23.97 17.80
CA SER A 61 29.18 24.52 16.63
C SER A 61 29.78 23.98 15.33
N ALA A 62 31.11 23.91 15.23
CA ALA A 62 31.79 23.31 14.08
C ALA A 62 31.41 21.83 13.91
N ARG A 63 31.34 21.07 15.02
CA ARG A 63 30.94 19.66 14.99
C ARG A 63 29.49 19.46 14.56
N VAL A 64 28.58 20.36 14.96
CA VAL A 64 27.17 20.31 14.52
C VAL A 64 27.08 20.47 13.01
N VAL A 65 27.80 21.43 12.42
CA VAL A 65 27.79 21.65 10.96
C VAL A 65 28.33 20.42 10.21
N GLU A 66 29.39 19.79 10.70
CA GLU A 66 29.93 18.55 10.12
C GLU A 66 28.88 17.43 10.14
N LEU A 67 28.26 17.19 11.30
CA LEU A 67 27.23 16.15 11.45
C LEU A 67 25.97 16.43 10.62
N GLU A 68 25.59 17.70 10.45
CA GLU A 68 24.49 18.09 9.57
C GLU A 68 24.79 17.80 8.10
N GLY A 69 26.06 17.96 7.69
CA GLY A 69 26.56 17.53 6.38
C GLY A 69 26.48 16.00 6.21
N GLU A 70 27.10 15.25 7.12
CA GLU A 70 27.09 13.77 7.10
C GLU A 70 25.66 13.20 7.08
N LYS A 71 24.76 13.78 7.88
CA LYS A 71 23.34 13.39 7.89
C LYS A 71 22.69 13.61 6.53
N SER A 72 22.98 14.73 5.87
CA SER A 72 22.41 15.05 4.56
C SER A 72 22.90 14.09 3.49
N ASP A 73 24.20 13.78 3.49
CA ASP A 73 24.80 12.80 2.59
C ASP A 73 24.21 11.41 2.80
N LEU A 74 24.04 10.98 4.06
CA LEU A 74 23.43 9.69 4.39
C LEU A 74 21.97 9.60 3.94
N ILE A 75 21.19 10.68 4.11
CA ILE A 75 19.80 10.72 3.62
C ILE A 75 19.79 10.54 2.10
N GLN A 76 20.63 11.26 1.37
CA GLN A 76 20.71 11.14 -0.09
C GLN A 76 21.09 9.72 -0.54
N GLN A 77 22.06 9.10 0.14
CA GLN A 77 22.46 7.72 -0.15
C GLN A 77 21.31 6.73 0.07
N LEU A 78 20.59 6.86 1.19
CA LEU A 78 19.46 5.99 1.52
C LEU A 78 18.29 6.16 0.55
N GLU A 79 18.04 7.38 0.06
CA GLU A 79 17.01 7.63 -0.95
C GLU A 79 17.33 6.93 -2.27
N VAL A 80 18.58 7.00 -2.71
CA VAL A 80 19.06 6.30 -3.92
C VAL A 80 18.95 4.79 -3.75
N GLU A 81 19.46 4.25 -2.65
CA GLU A 81 19.39 2.81 -2.37
C GLU A 81 17.93 2.31 -2.30
N ARG A 82 17.05 3.07 -1.64
CA ARG A 82 15.63 2.76 -1.58
C ARG A 82 15.01 2.74 -2.98
N SER A 83 15.32 3.72 -3.81
CA SER A 83 14.83 3.79 -5.19
C SER A 83 15.30 2.58 -6.02
N ASP A 84 16.58 2.21 -5.90
CA ASP A 84 17.13 1.03 -6.58
C ASP A 84 16.47 -0.27 -6.13
N ARG A 85 16.25 -0.44 -4.82
CA ARG A 85 15.55 -1.59 -4.27
C ARG A 85 14.10 -1.67 -4.74
N VAL A 86 13.39 -0.55 -4.81
CA VAL A 86 12.01 -0.49 -5.34
C VAL A 86 12.01 -0.92 -6.80
N ARG A 87 12.88 -0.35 -7.64
CA ARG A 87 12.98 -0.70 -9.06
C ARG A 87 13.29 -2.18 -9.27
N HIS A 88 14.21 -2.73 -8.48
CA HIS A 88 14.54 -4.16 -8.54
C HIS A 88 13.35 -5.04 -8.14
N ALA A 89 12.63 -4.69 -7.07
CA ALA A 89 11.45 -5.43 -6.64
C ALA A 89 10.33 -5.38 -7.69
N GLU A 90 10.07 -4.21 -8.27
CA GLU A 90 9.10 -4.04 -9.36
C GLU A 90 9.49 -4.87 -10.60
N GLY A 91 10.76 -4.85 -10.99
CA GLY A 91 11.28 -5.68 -12.08
C GLY A 91 11.12 -7.18 -11.80
N ALA A 92 11.35 -7.62 -10.57
CA ALA A 92 11.16 -9.01 -10.16
C ALA A 92 9.68 -9.42 -10.20
N VAL A 93 8.76 -8.56 -9.75
CA VAL A 93 7.31 -8.79 -9.82
C VAL A 93 6.84 -8.90 -11.26
N GLU A 94 7.29 -7.99 -12.13
CA GLU A 94 6.87 -8.03 -13.54
C GLU A 94 7.47 -9.22 -14.29
N SER A 95 8.70 -9.60 -13.95
CA SER A 95 9.32 -10.84 -14.46
C SER A 95 8.55 -12.08 -13.99
N PHE A 96 8.12 -12.12 -12.72
CA PHE A 96 7.29 -13.20 -12.20
C PHE A 96 5.94 -13.28 -12.91
N LYS A 97 5.25 -12.15 -13.11
CA LYS A 97 3.97 -12.10 -13.84
C LYS A 97 4.11 -12.49 -15.31
N SER A 98 5.25 -12.21 -15.91
CA SER A 98 5.57 -12.62 -17.29
C SER A 98 6.07 -14.06 -17.40
N SER A 99 6.25 -14.76 -16.26
CA SER A 99 6.72 -16.14 -16.23
C SER A 99 5.68 -17.08 -16.85
N PRO A 100 6.13 -18.11 -17.60
CA PRO A 100 5.27 -19.19 -18.05
C PRO A 100 4.51 -19.85 -16.89
N ASP A 101 5.17 -20.05 -15.74
CA ASP A 101 4.57 -20.71 -14.58
C ASP A 101 3.36 -19.92 -14.04
N PHE A 102 3.51 -18.60 -13.92
CA PHE A 102 2.41 -17.72 -13.51
C PHE A 102 1.27 -17.79 -14.55
N THR A 103 1.60 -17.77 -15.83
CA THR A 103 0.60 -17.83 -16.91
C THR A 103 -0.20 -19.13 -16.85
N VAL A 104 0.47 -20.27 -16.69
CA VAL A 104 -0.17 -21.59 -16.59
C VAL A 104 -1.12 -21.62 -15.39
N VAL A 105 -0.64 -21.28 -14.19
CA VAL A 105 -1.46 -21.28 -12.97
C VAL A 105 -2.64 -20.30 -13.08
N ALA A 106 -2.41 -19.11 -13.65
CA ALA A 106 -3.48 -18.12 -13.84
C ALA A 106 -4.54 -18.61 -14.82
N MET A 107 -4.15 -19.26 -15.92
CA MET A 107 -5.08 -19.84 -16.89
C MET A 107 -5.87 -21.00 -16.31
N GLU A 108 -5.21 -21.92 -15.60
CA GLU A 108 -5.86 -23.04 -14.89
C GLU A 108 -6.90 -22.51 -13.91
N ARG A 109 -6.54 -21.50 -13.10
CA ARG A 109 -7.48 -20.92 -12.13
C ARG A 109 -8.66 -20.22 -12.80
N MET A 110 -8.43 -19.54 -13.92
CA MET A 110 -9.49 -18.94 -14.72
C MET A 110 -10.43 -19.99 -15.31
N GLU A 111 -9.89 -21.13 -15.77
CA GLU A 111 -10.68 -22.26 -16.26
C GLU A 111 -11.57 -22.85 -15.17
N GLU A 112 -11.01 -23.11 -13.97
CA GLU A 112 -11.77 -23.61 -12.82
C GLU A 112 -12.93 -22.67 -12.46
N LEU A 113 -12.67 -21.36 -12.38
CA LEU A 113 -13.69 -20.36 -12.09
C LEU A 113 -14.75 -20.30 -13.19
N THR A 114 -14.34 -20.41 -14.45
CA THR A 114 -15.25 -20.45 -15.59
C THR A 114 -16.14 -21.68 -15.52
N ALA A 115 -15.56 -22.87 -15.28
CA ALA A 115 -16.29 -24.11 -15.13
C ALA A 115 -17.27 -24.07 -13.94
N ALA A 116 -16.85 -23.49 -12.81
CA ALA A 116 -17.72 -23.32 -11.65
C ALA A 116 -18.87 -22.34 -11.93
N TRP A 117 -18.59 -21.22 -12.60
CA TRP A 117 -19.60 -20.24 -12.98
C TRP A 117 -20.62 -20.80 -13.97
N LEU A 118 -20.19 -21.60 -14.94
CA LEU A 118 -21.07 -22.23 -15.93
C LEU A 118 -22.06 -23.24 -15.32
N LYS A 119 -21.77 -23.79 -14.14
CA LYS A 119 -22.70 -24.64 -13.39
C LYS A 119 -23.82 -23.84 -12.71
N THR A 120 -23.71 -22.51 -12.67
CA THR A 120 -24.75 -21.64 -12.11
C THR A 120 -25.82 -21.35 -13.16
N GLU A 121 -27.05 -21.08 -12.73
CA GLU A 121 -28.17 -20.76 -13.65
C GLU A 121 -27.84 -19.57 -14.59
N PRO A 122 -27.29 -18.43 -14.12
CA PRO A 122 -26.90 -17.35 -15.03
C PRO A 122 -25.82 -17.76 -16.04
N GLY A 123 -24.85 -18.60 -15.62
CA GLY A 123 -23.81 -19.12 -16.49
C GLY A 123 -24.34 -20.06 -17.56
N ALA A 124 -25.21 -20.99 -17.18
CA ALA A 124 -25.88 -21.91 -18.09
C ALA A 124 -26.76 -21.17 -19.11
N GLN A 125 -27.57 -20.21 -18.66
CA GLN A 125 -28.38 -19.37 -19.54
C GLN A 125 -27.53 -18.57 -20.53
N TRP A 126 -26.41 -18.00 -20.07
CA TRP A 126 -25.46 -17.30 -20.93
C TRP A 126 -24.87 -18.23 -21.99
N MET A 127 -24.48 -19.46 -21.62
CA MET A 127 -23.94 -20.45 -22.56
C MET A 127 -24.97 -20.84 -23.62
N VAL A 128 -26.22 -21.10 -23.25
CA VAL A 128 -27.28 -21.41 -24.21
C VAL A 128 -27.50 -20.25 -25.18
N LYS A 129 -27.54 -19.02 -24.67
CA LYS A 129 -27.71 -17.82 -25.49
C LYS A 129 -26.57 -17.64 -26.49
N GLU A 130 -25.33 -17.71 -26.03
CA GLU A 130 -24.15 -17.50 -26.90
C GLU A 130 -23.96 -18.68 -27.86
N GLY A 131 -24.27 -19.90 -27.41
CA GLY A 131 -24.32 -21.12 -28.24
C GLY A 131 -25.35 -21.00 -29.37
N THR A 132 -26.58 -20.57 -29.05
CA THR A 132 -27.65 -20.34 -30.03
C THR A 132 -27.24 -19.29 -31.06
N LYS A 133 -26.64 -18.18 -30.60
CA LYS A 133 -26.12 -17.13 -31.49
C LYS A 133 -25.01 -17.65 -32.41
N SER A 134 -24.07 -18.43 -31.88
CA SER A 134 -22.99 -19.05 -32.65
C SER A 134 -23.51 -20.03 -33.70
N PHE A 135 -24.47 -20.88 -33.31
CA PHE A 135 -25.17 -21.80 -34.20
C PHE A 135 -25.85 -21.05 -35.36
N ASN A 136 -26.67 -20.05 -35.05
CA ASN A 136 -27.39 -19.26 -36.06
C ASN A 136 -26.41 -18.55 -37.02
N CYS A 137 -25.32 -17.99 -36.50
CA CYS A 137 -24.29 -17.35 -37.32
C CYS A 137 -23.63 -18.33 -38.30
N ARG A 138 -23.27 -19.52 -37.83
CA ARG A 138 -22.69 -20.57 -38.69
C ARG A 138 -23.69 -21.07 -39.72
N LEU A 139 -24.95 -21.26 -39.34
CA LEU A 139 -26.00 -21.72 -40.23
C LEU A 139 -26.30 -20.70 -41.33
N PHE A 140 -26.35 -19.41 -40.98
CA PHE A 140 -26.41 -18.31 -41.94
C PHE A 140 -25.22 -18.36 -42.92
N HIS A 141 -23.99 -18.50 -42.41
CA HIS A 141 -22.82 -18.59 -43.29
C HIS A 141 -22.89 -19.80 -44.24
N ALA A 142 -23.33 -20.96 -43.74
CA ALA A 142 -23.50 -22.17 -44.54
C ALA A 142 -24.53 -21.97 -45.67
N GLN A 143 -25.67 -21.32 -45.38
CA GLN A 143 -26.66 -20.97 -46.41
C GLN A 143 -26.06 -20.08 -47.50
N GLN A 144 -25.28 -19.06 -47.12
CA GLN A 144 -24.66 -18.16 -48.09
C GLN A 144 -23.68 -18.90 -49.00
N VAL A 145 -22.85 -19.79 -48.44
CA VAL A 145 -21.93 -20.61 -49.23
C VAL A 145 -22.70 -21.53 -50.19
N PHE A 146 -23.78 -22.14 -49.74
CA PHE A 146 -24.59 -23.03 -50.57
C PHE A 146 -25.25 -22.29 -51.74
N HIS A 147 -25.93 -21.18 -51.46
CA HIS A 147 -26.56 -20.34 -52.50
C HIS A 147 -25.53 -19.79 -53.50
N ASN A 148 -24.35 -19.37 -53.03
CA ASN A 148 -23.27 -18.92 -53.91
C ASN A 148 -22.75 -20.03 -54.83
N ARG A 149 -22.73 -21.29 -54.38
CA ARG A 149 -22.36 -22.43 -55.22
C ARG A 149 -23.46 -22.77 -56.22
N LEU A 150 -24.73 -22.72 -55.82
CA LEU A 150 -25.86 -22.91 -56.74
C LEU A 150 -25.87 -21.86 -57.85
N ALA A 151 -25.57 -20.60 -57.54
CA ALA A 151 -25.48 -19.52 -58.52
C ALA A 151 -24.35 -19.72 -59.56
N GLN A 152 -23.36 -20.56 -59.25
CA GLN A 152 -22.24 -20.90 -60.14
C GLN A 152 -22.52 -22.13 -61.02
N LEU A 153 -23.67 -22.80 -60.87
CA LEU A 153 -24.00 -23.96 -61.69
C LEU A 153 -24.16 -23.56 -63.18
N PRO A 154 -23.77 -24.44 -64.12
CA PRO A 154 -23.96 -24.19 -65.55
C PRO A 154 -25.43 -23.92 -65.90
N LYS A 155 -25.66 -22.93 -66.78
CA LYS A 155 -26.99 -22.61 -67.30
C LYS A 155 -27.59 -23.86 -67.96
N GLY A 156 -28.67 -24.40 -67.39
CA GLY A 156 -29.32 -25.65 -67.85
C GLY A 156 -29.48 -26.71 -66.76
N PHE A 157 -28.83 -26.55 -65.61
CA PHE A 157 -29.06 -27.41 -64.44
C PHE A 157 -30.27 -26.90 -63.65
N SER A 158 -31.38 -27.65 -63.63
CA SER A 158 -32.53 -27.36 -62.78
C SER A 158 -32.47 -28.26 -61.54
N LEU A 159 -32.26 -27.67 -60.37
CA LEU A 159 -32.49 -28.40 -59.12
C LEU A 159 -34.00 -28.57 -58.91
N PRO A 160 -34.46 -29.72 -58.39
CA PRO A 160 -35.78 -29.82 -57.79
C PRO A 160 -35.94 -28.72 -56.73
N ASP A 161 -37.16 -28.22 -56.53
CA ASP A 161 -37.43 -27.34 -55.39
C ASP A 161 -37.29 -28.17 -54.11
N LEU A 162 -36.14 -28.04 -53.48
CA LEU A 162 -35.81 -28.73 -52.23
C LEU A 162 -36.37 -27.97 -51.01
N GLY A 163 -37.17 -26.92 -51.22
CA GLY A 163 -37.78 -26.16 -50.13
C GLY A 163 -36.78 -25.34 -49.33
N PHE A 164 -35.65 -24.97 -49.93
CA PHE A 164 -34.66 -24.14 -49.23
C PHE A 164 -35.22 -22.75 -48.96
N PRO A 165 -35.00 -22.20 -47.76
CA PRO A 165 -35.39 -20.83 -47.46
C PRO A 165 -34.65 -19.85 -48.39
N PRO A 166 -35.29 -18.70 -48.71
CA PRO A 166 -34.72 -17.69 -49.59
C PRO A 166 -33.38 -17.17 -49.04
N PRO A 167 -32.45 -16.72 -49.90
CA PRO A 167 -31.16 -16.18 -49.45
C PRO A 167 -31.35 -14.96 -48.55
N CYS A 168 -30.89 -15.04 -47.31
CA CYS A 168 -30.86 -13.91 -46.38
C CYS A 168 -29.70 -12.97 -46.73
N ARG A 169 -29.91 -11.65 -46.69
CA ARG A 169 -28.85 -10.67 -46.98
C ARG A 169 -28.08 -10.23 -45.73
N SER A 170 -28.63 -10.49 -44.55
CA SER A 170 -28.03 -10.17 -43.26
C SER A 170 -28.37 -11.23 -42.21
N LEU A 171 -27.54 -11.32 -41.16
CA LEU A 171 -27.81 -12.21 -40.02
C LEU A 171 -29.07 -11.80 -39.23
N ALA A 172 -29.49 -10.54 -39.31
CA ALA A 172 -30.70 -10.06 -38.64
C ALA A 172 -32.00 -10.54 -39.31
N GLU A 173 -31.95 -10.85 -40.61
CA GLU A 173 -33.07 -11.40 -41.40
C GLU A 173 -33.11 -12.94 -41.38
N PHE A 174 -32.05 -13.56 -40.85
CA PHE A 174 -31.90 -15.01 -40.86
C PHE A 174 -32.85 -15.67 -39.86
N ASP A 175 -33.76 -16.48 -40.38
CA ASP A 175 -34.66 -17.32 -39.58
C ASP A 175 -34.11 -18.76 -39.51
N PRO A 176 -33.69 -19.24 -38.33
CA PRO A 176 -33.23 -20.62 -38.15
C PRO A 176 -34.37 -21.64 -38.11
N SER A 177 -35.64 -21.22 -37.95
CA SER A 177 -36.77 -22.13 -37.72
C SER A 177 -36.88 -23.29 -38.72
N PRO A 178 -36.63 -23.10 -40.04
CA PRO A 178 -36.67 -24.19 -41.02
C PRO A 178 -35.63 -25.30 -40.80
N TYR A 179 -34.59 -25.05 -40.01
CA TYR A 179 -33.53 -26.02 -39.69
C TYR A 179 -33.75 -26.70 -38.33
N MET A 180 -34.69 -26.19 -37.55
CA MET A 180 -34.99 -26.68 -36.21
C MET A 180 -36.19 -27.63 -36.20
N ASP A 181 -37.02 -27.61 -37.24
CA ASP A 181 -38.20 -28.47 -37.33
C ASP A 181 -37.85 -29.84 -37.94
N GLY A 182 -37.44 -30.75 -37.07
CA GLY A 182 -37.05 -32.11 -37.43
C GLY A 182 -37.07 -33.00 -36.20
N GLY A 183 -38.28 -33.29 -35.71
CA GLY A 183 -38.62 -34.37 -34.78
C GLY A 183 -37.54 -34.79 -33.78
N SER A 184 -37.71 -34.41 -32.52
CA SER A 184 -37.09 -35.11 -31.39
C SER A 184 -37.49 -36.59 -31.40
N SER A 185 -36.82 -37.42 -32.20
CA SER A 185 -36.66 -38.83 -31.87
C SER A 185 -35.54 -38.86 -30.84
N SER A 186 -35.93 -39.08 -29.58
CA SER A 186 -35.04 -39.59 -28.56
C SER A 186 -34.26 -40.75 -29.15
N ALA A 187 -32.97 -40.55 -29.45
CA ALA A 187 -32.03 -41.64 -29.35
C ALA A 187 -32.01 -41.98 -27.86
N SER A 188 -32.57 -43.13 -27.51
CA SER A 188 -32.43 -43.70 -26.19
C SER A 188 -30.94 -43.70 -25.83
N GLU A 189 -30.59 -43.00 -24.76
CA GLU A 189 -29.42 -43.35 -23.97
C GLU A 189 -29.65 -44.79 -23.50
N GLU A 190 -29.11 -45.76 -24.23
CA GLU A 190 -28.75 -47.02 -23.61
C GLU A 190 -27.64 -46.66 -22.64
N GLU A 191 -28.00 -46.45 -21.38
CA GLU A 191 -27.06 -46.55 -20.28
C GLU A 191 -26.46 -47.95 -20.36
N GLU A 192 -25.22 -48.05 -20.83
CA GLU A 192 -24.40 -49.22 -20.55
C GLU A 192 -24.22 -49.26 -19.03
N GLU A 193 -25.07 -50.07 -18.38
CA GLU A 193 -24.80 -50.58 -17.05
C GLU A 193 -23.48 -51.34 -17.12
N GLU A 194 -22.38 -50.71 -16.72
CA GLU A 194 -21.20 -51.45 -16.27
C GLU A 194 -21.61 -52.21 -15.00
N GLU A 195 -21.91 -53.50 -15.16
CA GLU A 195 -21.87 -54.46 -14.07
C GLU A 195 -20.45 -54.49 -13.48
N VAL A 196 -20.22 -53.67 -12.44
CA VAL A 196 -19.17 -53.95 -11.47
C VAL A 196 -19.66 -55.04 -10.54
N GLU A 197 -19.46 -56.28 -10.97
CA GLU A 197 -19.51 -57.43 -10.08
C GLU A 197 -18.24 -57.43 -9.20
N GLY A 198 -18.42 -57.32 -7.88
CA GLY A 198 -17.48 -57.88 -6.92
C GLY A 198 -17.03 -56.96 -5.79
N GLY A 199 -17.52 -57.26 -4.57
CA GLY A 199 -16.65 -57.23 -3.39
C GLY A 199 -17.13 -56.48 -2.16
N GLN A 200 -17.97 -57.15 -1.37
CA GLN A 200 -17.90 -57.27 0.11
C GLN A 200 -18.02 -56.02 1.01
N SER A 201 -19.11 -56.05 1.82
CA SER A 201 -19.21 -55.78 3.29
C SER A 201 -18.46 -54.56 3.87
N ASP A 202 -19.05 -53.71 4.72
CA ASP A 202 -19.65 -54.10 6.00
C ASP A 202 -20.33 -52.89 6.68
N GLN A 203 -21.49 -53.16 7.28
CA GLN A 203 -22.08 -52.56 8.50
C GLN A 203 -22.21 -51.03 8.76
N ASN A 204 -23.50 -50.66 8.87
CA ASN A 204 -24.21 -50.06 10.05
C ASN A 204 -24.81 -48.64 9.83
N PRO A 205 -26.11 -48.40 10.15
CA PRO A 205 -26.77 -47.12 9.94
C PRO A 205 -26.82 -46.30 11.24
N GLY A 206 -26.66 -44.98 11.12
CA GLY A 206 -26.61 -44.08 12.27
C GLY A 206 -27.06 -42.66 11.94
N ALA A 207 -28.38 -42.52 11.74
CA ALA A 207 -29.25 -41.40 12.12
C ALA A 207 -28.72 -39.95 12.28
N SER A 208 -29.52 -39.05 11.68
CA SER A 208 -29.95 -37.73 12.20
C SER A 208 -29.22 -36.47 11.74
N LEU A 209 -29.77 -35.90 10.66
CA LEU A 209 -30.51 -34.63 10.65
C LEU A 209 -30.30 -33.68 11.87
N ALA A 210 -29.75 -32.50 11.61
CA ALA A 210 -30.15 -31.27 12.31
C ALA A 210 -29.91 -30.05 11.40
N MET A 211 -31.00 -29.46 10.93
CA MET A 211 -31.03 -28.11 10.37
C MET A 211 -30.66 -27.08 11.44
N SER A 212 -30.01 -25.99 11.03
CA SER A 212 -30.48 -24.66 11.43
C SER A 212 -30.10 -23.60 10.41
N LYS A 213 -31.10 -22.75 10.21
CA LYS A 213 -31.34 -21.85 9.10
C LYS A 213 -31.21 -20.41 9.60
N ALA A 214 -30.81 -19.54 8.68
CA ALA A 214 -31.10 -18.11 8.57
C ALA A 214 -30.40 -17.11 9.51
N GLY A 215 -29.86 -16.08 8.87
CA GLY A 215 -29.58 -14.77 9.42
C GLY A 215 -28.88 -13.91 8.38
N GLY A 216 -29.66 -13.16 7.59
CA GLY A 216 -29.22 -12.37 6.44
C GLY A 216 -28.36 -11.13 6.77
N PRO A 217 -28.05 -10.31 5.74
CA PRO A 217 -26.97 -9.34 5.75
C PRO A 217 -27.38 -7.97 6.31
N SER A 218 -26.42 -7.28 6.90
CA SER A 218 -26.43 -5.84 7.15
C SER A 218 -25.01 -5.38 6.82
N GLY A 219 -24.72 -4.48 5.89
CA GLY A 219 -25.46 -3.30 5.48
C GLY A 219 -24.54 -2.10 5.69
N SER A 220 -23.93 -1.64 4.58
CA SER A 220 -23.56 -0.25 4.24
C SER A 220 -22.55 0.57 5.06
N ALA A 221 -21.73 1.30 4.27
CA ALA A 221 -21.02 2.57 4.52
C ALA A 221 -19.88 2.54 5.56
N VAL A 222 -18.68 3.04 5.26
CA VAL A 222 -18.31 4.34 4.67
C VAL A 222 -17.05 4.20 3.81
#